data_AF-A0A968P7F4-F1
#
_entry.id   AF-A0A968P7F4-F1
#
_cell.length_a   1.000
_cell.length_b   1.000
_cell.length_c   1.000
_cell.angle_alpha   90.00
_cell.angle_beta   90.00
_cell.angle_gamma   90.00
#
_symmetry.space_group_name_H-M   'P 1'
#
loop_
_entity.id
_entity.type
_entity.pdbx_description
1 polymer ?
#
loop_
_entity_poly.entity_id
_entity_poly.type
_entity_poly.pdbx_seq_one_letter_code
_entity_poly.pdbx_strand_id
1 'polypeptide(L)'
;MLVPDFVFEHEPSGFKVPMEVFGFWRRGALASRLALLRRHGPKQLIVAISKQLAASEEDLDDLPGEVYVFRSQPLARQVLALLEKIRQEGIGARKRAGRRRRVAPAG
;
A
#
# COMPACT_ATOMS: atom_id res chain seq x y z
N MET A 1 -1.08 9.86 -13.21
CA MET A 1 -2.01 8.73 -13.07
C MET A 1 -1.24 7.51 -12.58
N LEU A 2 -1.65 6.90 -11.47
CA LEU A 2 -1.10 5.63 -10.99
C LEU A 2 -2.01 4.50 -11.49
N VAL A 3 -1.46 3.58 -12.28
CA VAL A 3 -2.13 2.33 -12.65
C VAL A 3 -1.39 1.22 -11.90
N PRO A 4 -2.00 0.59 -10.89
CA PRO A 4 -1.36 -0.48 -10.13
C PRO A 4 -1.34 -1.77 -10.94
N ASP A 5 -0.35 -2.62 -10.71
CA ASP A 5 -0.30 -3.97 -11.30
C ASP A 5 -1.51 -4.83 -10.88
N PHE A 6 -1.92 -4.74 -9.61
CA PHE A 6 -3.03 -5.51 -9.06
C PHE A 6 -3.95 -4.65 -8.18
N VAL A 7 -5.22 -5.08 -8.11
CA VAL A 7 -6.18 -4.60 -7.10
C VAL A 7 -6.82 -5.83 -6.46
N PHE A 8 -6.63 -5.98 -5.15
CA PHE A 8 -7.29 -7.02 -4.37
C PHE A 8 -8.61 -6.50 -3.84
N GLU A 9 -9.65 -7.33 -3.91
CA GLU A 9 -10.98 -7.02 -3.40
C GLU A 9 -11.40 -8.09 -2.39
N HIS A 10 -11.78 -7.65 -1.20
CA HIS A 10 -12.47 -8.51 -0.24
C HIS A 10 -13.97 -8.50 -0.56
N GLU A 11 -14.42 -9.51 -1.31
CA GLU A 11 -15.79 -9.58 -1.87
C GLU A 11 -16.89 -9.26 -0.84
N PRO A 12 -16.90 -9.81 0.39
CA PRO A 12 -18.00 -9.56 1.33
C PRO A 12 -18.15 -8.10 1.76
N SER A 13 -17.06 -7.32 1.75
CA SER A 13 -17.09 -5.92 2.20
C SER A 13 -16.83 -4.91 1.08
N GLY A 14 -16.50 -5.36 -0.13
CA GLY A 14 -16.04 -4.53 -1.24
C GLY A 14 -14.79 -3.70 -0.92
N PHE A 15 -13.98 -4.11 0.07
CA PHE A 15 -12.80 -3.34 0.46
C PHE A 15 -11.66 -3.64 -0.51
N LYS A 16 -11.06 -2.59 -1.08
CA LYS A 16 -10.07 -2.70 -2.15
C LYS A 16 -8.70 -2.21 -1.71
N VAL A 17 -7.66 -2.97 -2.07
CA VAL A 17 -6.25 -2.64 -1.80
C VAL A 17 -5.46 -2.79 -3.10
N PRO A 18 -4.96 -1.71 -3.71
CA PRO A 18 -4.00 -1.79 -4.81
C PRO A 18 -2.65 -2.36 -4.35
N MET A 19 -1.95 -3.01 -5.27
CA MET A 19 -0.57 -3.47 -5.09
C MET A 19 0.24 -3.18 -6.35
N GLU A 20 1.46 -2.69 -6.16
CA GLU A 20 2.45 -2.42 -7.21
C GLU A 20 3.68 -3.30 -6.99
N VAL A 21 4.23 -3.92 -8.04
CA VAL A 21 5.35 -4.88 -7.96
C VAL A 21 6.59 -4.41 -8.71
N PHE A 22 7.64 -4.11 -7.96
CA PHE A 22 8.98 -3.77 -8.47
C PHE A 22 9.91 -4.99 -8.42
N GLY A 23 9.82 -5.86 -9.43
CA GLY A 23 10.65 -7.07 -9.56
C GLY A 23 11.83 -6.92 -10.53
N PHE A 24 11.56 -6.54 -11.77
CA PHE A 24 12.51 -6.57 -12.90
C PHE A 24 12.82 -5.18 -13.50
N TRP A 25 12.58 -4.12 -12.74
CA TRP A 25 12.66 -2.75 -13.25
C TRP A 25 14.11 -2.26 -13.36
N ARG A 26 14.41 -1.46 -14.40
CA ARG A 26 15.68 -0.71 -14.49
C ARG A 26 15.71 0.38 -13.42
N ARG A 27 16.85 0.58 -12.73
CA ARG A 27 17.00 1.52 -11.60
C ARG A 27 16.45 2.93 -11.88
N GLY A 28 16.72 3.50 -13.05
CA GLY A 28 16.21 4.84 -13.41
C GLY A 28 14.67 4.95 -13.49
N ALA A 29 13.97 3.87 -13.83
CA ALA A 29 12.51 3.85 -13.87
C ALA A 29 11.91 3.69 -12.45
N LEU A 30 12.62 3.05 -11.53
CA LEU A 30 12.19 2.84 -10.16
C LEU A 30 12.11 4.15 -9.39
N ALA A 31 13.18 4.95 -9.36
CA ALA A 31 13.22 6.22 -8.62
C ALA A 31 12.09 7.18 -9.03
N SER A 32 11.84 7.32 -10.33
CA SER A 32 10.75 8.15 -10.86
C SER A 32 9.37 7.66 -10.39
N ARG A 33 9.17 6.33 -10.37
CA ARG A 33 7.92 5.72 -9.92
C ARG A 33 7.73 5.86 -8.41
N LEU A 34 8.77 5.63 -7.60
CA LEU A 34 8.75 5.84 -6.16
C LEU A 34 8.43 7.30 -5.82
N ALA A 35 9.01 8.27 -6.54
CA ALA A 35 8.71 9.67 -6.34
C ALA A 35 7.24 10.05 -6.65
N LEU A 36 6.61 9.38 -7.61
CA LEU A 36 5.17 9.53 -7.86
C LEU A 36 4.33 8.91 -6.75
N LEU A 37 4.73 7.73 -6.25
CA LEU A 37 4.07 7.08 -5.12
C LEU A 37 4.15 7.94 -3.86
N ARG A 38 5.31 8.49 -3.50
CA ARG A 38 5.45 9.41 -2.36
C ARG A 38 4.47 10.60 -2.43
N ARG A 39 4.27 11.16 -3.63
CA ARG A 39 3.42 12.35 -3.82
C ARG A 39 1.93 12.05 -3.93
N HIS A 40 1.55 10.92 -4.53
CA HIS A 40 0.17 10.68 -4.95
C HIS A 40 -0.35 9.27 -4.62
N GLY A 41 0.49 8.40 -4.06
CA GLY A 41 0.11 7.04 -3.74
C GLY A 41 -0.94 6.99 -2.62
N PRO A 42 -1.93 6.09 -2.71
CA PRO A 42 -2.94 5.96 -1.68
C PRO A 42 -2.33 5.35 -0.41
N LYS A 43 -2.84 5.74 0.76
CA LYS A 43 -2.41 5.17 2.06
C LYS A 43 -2.71 3.67 2.21
N GLN A 44 -3.61 3.14 1.38
CA GLN A 44 -4.06 1.75 1.39
C GLN A 44 -3.38 0.99 0.24
N LEU A 45 -2.06 1.11 0.10
CA LEU A 45 -1.27 0.52 -0.99
C LEU A 45 -0.33 -0.53 -0.43
N ILE A 46 -0.09 -1.60 -1.19
CA ILE A 46 1.06 -2.48 -0.98
C ILE A 46 2.11 -2.13 -2.03
N VAL A 47 3.31 -1.74 -1.60
CA VAL A 47 4.47 -1.56 -2.46
C VAL A 47 5.37 -2.78 -2.31
N ALA A 48 5.28 -3.72 -3.24
CA ALA A 48 6.14 -4.90 -3.23
C ALA A 48 7.41 -4.63 -4.02
N ILE A 49 8.58 -4.73 -3.38
CA ILE A 49 9.87 -4.42 -4.00
C ILE A 49 10.86 -5.57 -3.80
N SER A 50 11.59 -5.95 -4.85
CA SER A 50 12.60 -6.98 -4.73
C SER A 50 13.73 -6.53 -3.81
N LYS A 51 14.35 -7.47 -3.08
CA LYS A 51 15.43 -7.19 -2.13
C LYS A 51 16.62 -6.51 -2.80
N GLN A 52 16.91 -6.88 -4.05
CA GLN A 52 17.99 -6.28 -4.83
C GLN A 52 17.73 -4.79 -5.12
N LEU A 53 16.50 -4.44 -5.50
CA LEU A 53 16.13 -3.04 -5.74
C LEU A 53 16.03 -2.26 -4.43
N ALA A 54 15.45 -2.86 -3.39
CA ALA A 54 15.33 -2.23 -2.07
C ALA A 54 16.69 -1.84 -1.47
N ALA A 55 17.71 -2.69 -1.62
CA ALA A 55 19.06 -2.40 -1.15
C ALA A 55 19.75 -1.24 -1.89
N SER A 56 19.16 -0.80 -3.01
CA SER A 56 19.73 0.18 -3.93
C SER A 56 19.01 1.53 -3.87
N GLU A 57 17.94 1.61 -3.08
CA GLU A 57 17.09 2.78 -2.90
C GLU A 57 17.19 3.27 -1.46
N GLU A 58 17.29 4.58 -1.30
CA GLU A 58 17.25 5.27 -0.01
C GLU A 58 15.80 5.60 0.36
N ASP A 59 15.49 5.59 1.65
CA ASP A 59 14.23 6.08 2.23
C ASP A 59 12.95 5.43 1.69
N LEU A 60 12.85 4.10 1.80
CA LEU A 60 11.61 3.37 1.53
C LEU A 60 10.51 3.66 2.55
N ASP A 61 10.87 4.16 3.74
CA ASP A 61 9.95 4.43 4.84
C ASP A 61 8.97 5.60 4.54
N ASP A 62 9.33 6.48 3.59
CA ASP A 62 8.50 7.60 3.15
C ASP A 62 7.43 7.21 2.12
N LEU A 63 7.39 5.95 1.70
CA LEU A 63 6.37 5.47 0.76
C LEU A 63 5.01 5.34 1.45
N PRO A 64 3.91 5.66 0.76
CA PRO A 64 2.59 5.47 1.33
C PRO A 64 2.23 3.99 1.39
N GLY A 65 1.52 3.61 2.46
CA GLY A 65 1.03 2.25 2.64
C GLY A 65 2.10 1.30 3.20
N GLU A 66 1.98 0.02 2.85
CA GLU A 66 2.83 -1.05 3.38
C GLU A 66 3.91 -1.42 2.36
N VAL A 67 5.18 -1.32 2.77
CA VAL A 67 6.32 -1.76 1.96
C VAL A 67 6.59 -3.25 2.22
N TYR A 68 6.54 -4.06 1.17
CA TYR A 68 6.83 -5.49 1.21
C TYR A 68 8.10 -5.82 0.42
N VAL A 69 9.20 -6.05 1.13
CA VAL A 69 10.45 -6.50 0.50
C VAL A 69 10.43 -8.02 0.26
N PHE A 70 10.53 -8.46 -0.99
CA PHE A 70 10.54 -9.88 -1.36
C PHE A 70 11.87 -10.29 -2.00
N ARG A 71 12.21 -11.59 -1.98
CA ARG A 71 13.50 -12.08 -2.55
C ARG A 71 13.43 -12.27 -4.06
N SER A 72 12.66 -13.26 -4.51
CA SER A 72 12.50 -13.60 -5.93
C SER A 72 11.13 -13.21 -6.46
N GLN A 73 10.07 -13.54 -5.71
CA GLN A 73 8.69 -13.21 -6.04
C GLN A 73 7.89 -12.87 -4.76
N PRO A 74 6.84 -12.04 -4.85
CA PRO A 74 5.91 -11.84 -3.75
C PRO A 74 5.26 -13.15 -3.32
N LEU A 75 5.22 -13.41 -2.01
CA LEU A 75 4.61 -14.63 -1.47
C LEU A 75 3.14 -14.36 -1.14
N ALA A 76 2.22 -15.14 -1.72
CA ALA A 76 0.78 -14.98 -1.52
C ALA A 76 0.37 -14.90 -0.04
N ARG A 77 0.96 -15.75 0.82
CA ARG A 77 0.70 -15.72 2.28
C ARG A 77 1.09 -14.40 2.95
N GLN A 78 2.17 -13.76 2.49
CA GLN A 78 2.62 -12.48 3.04
C GLN A 78 1.73 -11.34 2.54
N VAL A 79 1.37 -11.37 1.25
CA VAL A 79 0.40 -10.44 0.68
C VAL A 79 -0.94 -10.53 1.41
N LEU A 80 -1.45 -11.74 1.66
CA LEU A 80 -2.69 -11.94 2.41
C LEU A 80 -2.63 -11.36 3.82
N ALA A 81 -1.53 -11.57 4.55
CA ALA A 81 -1.34 -10.99 5.88
C ALA A 81 -1.38 -9.44 5.86
N LEU A 82 -0.75 -8.83 4.85
CA LEU A 82 -0.79 -7.37 4.67
C LEU A 82 -2.18 -6.86 4.31
N LEU A 83 -2.90 -7.57 3.43
CA LEU A 83 -4.28 -7.24 3.07
C LEU A 83 -5.19 -7.24 4.30
N GLU A 84 -5.08 -8.26 5.17
CA GLU A 84 -5.84 -8.32 6.41
C GLU A 84 -5.48 -7.20 7.38
N LYS A 85 -4.19 -6.90 7.55
CA LYS A 85 -3.72 -5.76 8.37
C LYS A 85 -4.33 -4.44 7.89
N ILE A 86 -4.16 -4.11 6.61
CA ILE A 86 -4.66 -2.88 6.00
C ILE A 86 -6.18 -2.78 6.13
N ARG A 87 -6.90 -3.88 5.93
CA ARG A 87 -8.37 -3.92 6.07
C ARG A 87 -8.81 -3.64 7.50
N GLN A 88 -8.17 -4.26 8.49
CA GLN A 88 -8.48 -4.05 9.90
C GLN A 88 -8.24 -2.59 10.32
N GLU A 89 -7.12 -2.00 9.88
CA GLU A 89 -6.79 -0.60 10.12
C GLU A 89 -7.79 0.35 9.46
N GLY A 90 -8.18 0.07 8.20
CA GLY A 90 -9.17 0.83 7.45
C GLY A 90 -10.56 0.79 8.10
N ILE A 91 -11.01 -0.37 8.58
CA ILE A 91 -12.26 -0.50 9.35
C ILE A 91 -12.18 0.28 10.66
N GLY A 92 -11.07 0.18 11.39
CA GLY A 92 -10.85 0.90 12.63
C GLY A 92 -10.88 2.42 12.45
N ALA A 93 -10.25 2.93 11.39
CA ALA A 93 -10.23 4.35 11.05
C ALA A 93 -11.65 4.87 10.75
N ARG A 94 -12.45 4.13 9.97
CA ARG A 94 -13.85 4.48 9.65
C ARG A 94 -14.73 4.54 10.91
N LYS A 95 -14.62 3.56 11.82
CA LYS A 95 -15.35 3.55 13.10
C LYS A 95 -15.02 4.78 13.95
N ARG A 96 -13.73 5.14 14.07
CA ARG A 96 -13.29 6.32 14.83
C ARG A 96 -13.82 7.62 14.23
N ALA A 97 -13.76 7.78 12.91
CA ALA A 97 -14.29 8.96 12.22
C ALA A 97 -15.81 9.12 12.43
N GLY A 98 -16.57 8.02 12.34
CA GLY A 98 -18.02 8.01 12.60
C GLY A 98 -18.38 8.40 14.04
N ARG A 99 -17.58 7.98 15.03
CA ARG A 99 -17.76 8.37 16.44
C ARG A 99 -17.49 9.85 16.66
N ARG A 100 -16.42 10.42 16.08
CA ARG A 100 -16.11 11.86 16.18
C ARG A 100 -17.22 12.74 15.59
N ARG A 101 -17.81 12.33 14.46
CA ARG A 101 -18.91 13.08 13.80
C ARG A 101 -20.20 13.12 14.63
N ARG A 102 -20.43 12.15 15.51
CA ARG A 102 -21.61 12.10 16.40
C ARG A 102 -21.43 12.92 17.69
N VAL A 103 -20.20 13.30 18.04
CA VAL A 103 -19.87 14.00 19.28
C VAL A 103 -19.61 15.50 19.04
N ALA A 104 -19.58 15.95 17.78
CA ALA A 104 -19.56 17.38 17.48
C ALA A 104 -20.88 18.02 17.95
N PRO A 105 -20.85 19.07 18.81
CA PRO A 105 -22.07 19.74 19.23
C PRO A 105 -22.74 20.39 18.02
N ALA A 106 -24.08 20.31 17.98
CA ALA A 106 -24.87 21.12 17.06
C ALA A 106 -24.64 22.58 17.45
N GLY A 107 -23.88 23.30 16.63
CA GLY A 107 -23.81 24.76 16.67
C GLY A 107 -25.07 25.37 16.07
#